data_AF-A0A7X3XNH2-F1
#
_entry.id   AF-A0A7X3XNH2-F1
#
_cell.length_a   1.000
_cell.length_b   1.000
_cell.length_c   1.000
_cell.angle_alpha   90.00
_cell.angle_beta   90.00
_cell.angle_gamma   90.00
#
_symmetry.space_group_name_H-M   'P 1'
#
loop_
_entity.id
_entity.type
_entity.pdbx_description
1 polymer ?
#
loop_
_entity_poly.entity_id
_entity_poly.type
_entity_poly.pdbx_seq_one_letter_code
_entity_poly.pdbx_strand_id
1 'polypeptide(L)'
;MPTLNWIGKEAVINHHDEVPIHTLTHDPDRSLGAKNEPLGTGNLLIEGDNFTALKALLPYYAGKVKCIIIDPPYNTGNENWVYNDNVNDPTIQKWLGKIVGPLAADLSRHDKWLCLMYPLKCIRLFRPQFRKVKIRF
;
A
#
# COMPACT_ATOMS: atom_id res chain seq x y z
N MET A 1 1.48 27.34 1.17
CA MET A 1 1.87 26.17 0.35
C MET A 1 0.66 25.72 -0.44
N PRO A 2 0.78 25.40 -1.74
CA PRO A 2 -0.32 24.82 -2.50
C PRO A 2 -0.70 23.44 -1.94
N THR A 3 -1.99 23.11 -1.99
CA THR A 3 -2.54 21.84 -1.50
C THR A 3 -3.40 21.17 -2.57
N LEU A 4 -3.31 19.84 -2.69
CA LEU A 4 -4.17 19.04 -3.55
C LEU A 4 -5.38 18.53 -2.75
N ASN A 5 -6.59 18.78 -3.24
CA ASN A 5 -7.86 18.29 -2.67
C ASN A 5 -8.61 17.45 -3.71
N TRP A 6 -9.36 16.45 -3.24
CA TRP A 6 -10.13 15.49 -4.04
C TRP A 6 -11.24 14.89 -3.16
N ILE A 7 -12.27 14.30 -3.78
CA ILE A 7 -13.42 13.72 -3.05
C ILE A 7 -13.00 12.42 -2.36
N GLY A 8 -13.42 12.23 -1.10
CA GLY A 8 -13.08 11.03 -0.32
C GLY A 8 -11.72 11.10 0.39
N LYS A 9 -10.96 12.19 0.22
CA LYS A 9 -9.67 12.42 0.91
C LYS A 9 -9.73 12.19 2.42
N GLU A 10 -10.73 12.77 3.08
CA GLU A 10 -10.86 12.69 4.54
C GLU A 10 -11.15 11.27 5.02
N ALA A 11 -11.87 10.48 4.21
CA ALA A 11 -12.14 9.08 4.53
C ALA A 11 -10.89 8.19 4.43
N VAL A 12 -9.94 8.53 3.54
CA VAL A 12 -8.78 7.67 3.27
C VAL A 12 -7.49 8.13 3.96
N ILE A 13 -7.40 9.38 4.41
CA ILE A 13 -6.16 9.99 4.90
C ILE A 13 -5.54 9.24 6.08
N ASN A 14 -6.38 8.74 6.99
CA ASN A 14 -5.98 8.00 8.18
C ASN A 14 -6.35 6.51 8.09
N HIS A 15 -6.81 6.03 6.93
CA HIS A 15 -7.28 4.65 6.79
C HIS A 15 -6.23 3.60 7.22
N HIS A 16 -4.94 3.90 7.02
CA HIS A 16 -3.86 3.03 7.48
C HIS A 16 -3.83 2.77 8.99
N ASP A 17 -4.40 3.66 9.80
CA ASP A 17 -4.51 3.50 11.26
C ASP A 17 -5.64 2.54 11.64
N GLU A 18 -6.68 2.47 10.81
CA GLU A 18 -7.85 1.61 11.00
C GLU A 18 -7.57 0.15 10.62
N VAL A 19 -6.59 -0.08 9.75
CA VAL A 19 -6.20 -1.45 9.36
C VAL A 19 -5.57 -2.17 10.56
N PRO A 20 -6.15 -3.30 11.02
CA PRO A 20 -5.60 -4.06 12.13
C PRO A 20 -4.19 -4.58 11.83
N ILE A 21 -3.40 -4.78 12.88
CA ILE A 21 -2.14 -5.52 12.74
C ILE A 21 -2.48 -6.98 12.46
N HIS A 22 -1.78 -7.56 11.49
CA HIS A 22 -1.88 -8.98 11.15
C HIS A 22 -0.54 -9.66 11.38
N THR A 23 -0.57 -10.95 11.68
CA THR A 23 0.62 -11.78 11.83
C THR A 23 0.98 -12.44 10.52
N LEU A 24 2.28 -12.63 10.27
CA LEU A 24 2.76 -13.44 9.15
C LEU A 24 2.67 -14.93 9.54
N THR A 25 2.10 -15.74 8.65
CA THR A 25 2.05 -17.20 8.78
C THR A 25 3.01 -17.81 7.77
N HIS A 26 3.88 -18.70 8.24
CA HIS A 26 4.83 -19.40 7.37
C HIS A 26 4.13 -20.56 6.66
N ASP A 27 4.24 -20.59 5.33
CA ASP A 27 3.76 -21.69 4.48
C ASP A 27 4.95 -22.61 4.12
N PRO A 28 5.08 -23.78 4.74
CA PRO A 28 6.23 -24.67 4.51
C PRO A 28 6.23 -25.30 3.11
N ASP A 29 5.09 -25.44 2.45
CA ASP A 29 4.99 -26.07 1.13
C ASP A 29 5.42 -25.12 0.01
N ARG A 30 5.24 -23.80 0.22
CA ARG A 30 5.65 -22.74 -0.72
C ARG A 30 6.99 -22.10 -0.39
N SER A 31 7.56 -22.38 0.78
CA SER A 31 8.82 -21.80 1.22
C SER A 31 10.02 -22.52 0.62
N LEU A 32 10.95 -21.76 0.03
CA LEU A 32 12.18 -22.27 -0.57
C LEU A 32 13.39 -21.87 0.29
N GLY A 33 14.24 -22.84 0.62
CA GLY A 33 15.44 -22.61 1.45
C GLY A 33 16.05 -23.92 1.96
N ALA A 34 17.23 -23.85 2.58
CA ALA A 34 17.81 -25.02 3.24
C ALA A 34 16.87 -25.46 4.38
N LYS A 35 16.58 -26.77 4.47
CA LYS A 35 15.62 -27.34 5.45
C LYS A 35 15.92 -26.98 6.91
N ASN A 36 17.16 -26.61 7.22
CA ASN A 36 17.62 -26.25 8.56
C ASN A 36 17.65 -24.73 8.81
N GLU A 37 17.31 -23.91 7.81
CA GLU A 37 17.21 -22.46 7.94
C GLU A 37 15.97 -21.92 7.19
N PRO A 38 14.76 -22.09 7.75
CA PRO A 38 13.52 -21.62 7.12
C PRO A 38 13.45 -20.10 6.87
N LEU A 39 14.35 -19.30 7.46
CA LEU A 39 14.51 -17.85 7.21
C LEU A 39 15.89 -17.48 6.64
N GLY A 40 16.74 -18.45 6.32
CA GLY A 40 18.20 -18.28 6.14
C GLY A 40 18.62 -17.37 5.00
N THR A 41 17.74 -17.10 4.03
CA THR A 41 18.07 -16.21 2.90
C THR A 41 17.82 -14.73 3.20
N GLY A 42 17.06 -14.41 4.25
CA GLY A 42 16.62 -13.04 4.55
C GLY A 42 15.58 -12.45 3.58
N ASN A 43 15.13 -13.22 2.58
CA ASN A 43 14.13 -12.80 1.59
C ASN A 43 12.73 -13.28 2.01
N LEU A 44 11.70 -12.48 1.71
CA LEU A 44 10.29 -12.79 2.00
C LEU A 44 9.45 -12.61 0.74
N LEU A 45 8.58 -13.58 0.46
CA LEU A 45 7.45 -13.44 -0.45
C LEU A 45 6.17 -13.54 0.39
N ILE A 46 5.30 -12.54 0.28
CA ILE A 46 4.11 -12.42 1.14
C ILE A 46 2.89 -12.38 0.24
N GLU A 47 1.95 -13.29 0.49
CA GLU A 47 0.65 -13.31 -0.16
C GLU A 47 -0.38 -12.60 0.74
N GLY A 48 -1.11 -11.64 0.19
CA GLY A 48 -2.18 -10.93 0.88
C GLY A 48 -2.48 -9.57 0.28
N ASP A 49 -3.48 -8.89 0.83
CA ASP A 49 -3.74 -7.49 0.52
C ASP A 49 -2.54 -6.62 0.94
N ASN A 50 -2.19 -5.65 0.09
CA ASN A 50 -1.01 -4.81 0.28
C ASN A 50 -1.02 -4.08 1.64
N PHE A 51 -2.17 -3.57 2.10
CA PHE A 51 -2.25 -2.86 3.38
C PHE A 51 -2.00 -3.79 4.55
N THR A 52 -2.66 -4.95 4.53
CA THR A 52 -2.51 -6.00 5.54
C THR A 52 -1.07 -6.48 5.63
N ALA A 53 -0.44 -6.76 4.48
CA ALA A 53 0.95 -7.21 4.39
C ALA A 53 1.92 -6.14 4.92
N LEU A 54 1.75 -4.88 4.51
CA LEU A 54 2.55 -3.77 5.01
C LEU A 54 2.36 -3.61 6.54
N LYS A 55 1.14 -3.66 7.06
CA LYS A 55 0.92 -3.54 8.53
C LYS A 55 1.60 -4.68 9.30
N ALA A 56 1.60 -5.90 8.77
CA ALA A 56 2.29 -7.05 9.37
C ALA A 56 3.83 -6.88 9.39
N LEU A 57 4.39 -6.17 8.41
CA LEU A 57 5.84 -5.92 8.31
C LEU A 57 6.34 -4.76 9.18
N LEU A 58 5.46 -3.84 9.61
CA LEU A 58 5.86 -2.65 10.37
C LEU A 58 6.72 -2.96 11.61
N PRO A 59 6.37 -3.92 12.49
CA PRO A 59 7.17 -4.20 13.68
C PRO A 59 8.62 -4.63 13.38
N TYR A 60 8.84 -5.23 12.23
CA TYR A 60 10.13 -5.83 11.85
C TYR A 60 10.99 -4.89 11.01
N TYR A 61 10.37 -4.13 10.10
CA TYR A 61 11.07 -3.39 9.05
C TYR A 61 10.85 -1.86 9.06
N ALA A 62 10.10 -1.32 10.02
CA ALA A 62 9.95 0.14 10.16
C ALA A 62 11.32 0.83 10.24
N GLY A 63 11.52 1.87 9.42
CA GLY A 63 12.78 2.60 9.32
C GLY A 63 13.98 1.84 8.75
N LYS A 64 13.84 0.56 8.33
CA LYS A 64 14.95 -0.29 7.87
C LYS A 64 15.03 -0.46 6.35
N VAL A 65 14.00 -0.07 5.61
CA VAL A 65 13.92 -0.29 4.17
C VAL A 65 14.64 0.83 3.40
N LYS A 66 15.69 0.45 2.66
CA LYS A 66 16.52 1.36 1.86
C LYS A 66 15.81 1.84 0.59
N CYS A 67 15.16 0.93 -0.11
CA CYS A 67 14.51 1.18 -1.39
C CYS A 67 13.15 0.50 -1.43
N ILE A 68 12.18 1.17 -2.03
CA ILE A 68 10.82 0.66 -2.23
C ILE A 68 10.50 0.91 -3.69
N ILE A 69 10.19 -0.16 -4.40
CA ILE A 69 9.79 -0.13 -5.81
C ILE A 69 8.35 -0.60 -5.85
N ILE A 70 7.48 0.21 -6.44
CA ILE A 70 6.08 -0.12 -6.68
C ILE A 70 5.76 0.21 -8.13
N ASP A 71 4.92 -0.62 -8.72
CA ASP A 71 4.37 -0.42 -10.06
C ASP A 71 2.83 -0.37 -9.93
N PRO A 72 2.27 0.74 -9.40
CA PRO A 72 0.83 0.87 -9.21
C PRO A 72 0.11 0.99 -10.56
N PRO A 73 -1.21 0.75 -10.62
CA PRO A 73 -2.00 1.00 -11.82
C PRO A 73 -1.81 2.46 -12.29
N TYR A 74 -1.63 2.65 -13.59
CA TYR A 74 -1.28 3.93 -14.20
C TYR A 74 -2.47 4.84 -14.45
N ASN A 75 -3.70 4.33 -14.29
CA ASN A 75 -4.94 5.08 -14.45
C ASN A 75 -5.09 5.68 -15.87
N THR A 76 -4.61 4.96 -16.88
CA THR A 76 -4.60 5.41 -18.29
C THR A 76 -6.01 5.53 -18.87
N GLY A 77 -6.96 4.76 -18.31
CA GLY A 77 -8.30 4.59 -18.89
C GLY A 77 -8.32 3.71 -20.14
N ASN A 78 -7.22 3.03 -20.46
CA ASN A 78 -7.17 2.06 -21.54
C ASN A 78 -7.42 0.66 -21.00
N GLU A 79 -8.59 0.11 -21.31
CA GLU A 79 -9.05 -1.18 -20.79
C GLU A 79 -8.45 -2.39 -21.53
N ASN A 80 -7.72 -2.15 -22.63
CA ASN A 80 -7.09 -3.20 -23.45
C ASN A 80 -5.60 -3.44 -23.10
N TRP A 81 -5.11 -2.92 -21.98
CA TRP A 81 -3.74 -3.10 -21.52
C TRP A 81 -3.58 -4.34 -20.63
N VAL A 82 -2.40 -4.96 -20.63
CA VAL A 82 -2.12 -6.21 -19.89
C VAL A 82 -2.26 -6.04 -18.37
N TYR A 83 -2.03 -4.83 -17.86
CA TYR A 83 -2.31 -4.48 -16.47
C TYR A 83 -3.71 -3.88 -16.36
N ASN A 84 -4.54 -4.50 -15.51
CA ASN A 84 -5.91 -4.09 -15.24
C ASN A 84 -5.92 -2.73 -14.52
N ASP A 85 -5.85 -1.65 -15.29
CA ASP A 85 -5.96 -0.24 -14.87
C ASP A 85 -7.38 0.14 -14.40
N ASN A 86 -8.22 -0.87 -14.14
CA ASN A 86 -9.63 -0.71 -13.90
C ASN A 86 -9.89 -0.29 -12.44
N VAL A 87 -9.94 1.01 -12.20
CA VAL A 87 -10.57 1.56 -10.98
C VAL A 87 -12.05 1.17 -10.87
N ASN A 88 -12.65 0.59 -11.90
CA ASN A 88 -13.99 -0.03 -11.88
C ASN A 88 -13.98 -1.54 -11.63
N ASP A 89 -12.84 -2.13 -11.23
CA ASP A 89 -12.85 -3.49 -10.71
C ASP A 89 -13.91 -3.60 -9.57
N PRO A 90 -14.78 -4.62 -9.58
CA PRO A 90 -15.83 -4.76 -8.58
C PRO A 90 -15.32 -4.75 -7.14
N THR A 91 -14.11 -5.27 -6.91
CA THR A 91 -13.46 -5.30 -5.60
C THR A 91 -13.11 -3.90 -5.13
N ILE A 92 -12.54 -3.09 -6.04
CA ILE A 92 -12.20 -1.69 -5.81
C ILE A 92 -13.46 -0.86 -5.55
N GLN A 93 -14.50 -1.03 -6.36
CA GLN A 93 -15.75 -0.28 -6.22
C GLN A 93 -16.46 -0.62 -4.90
N LYS A 94 -16.47 -1.89 -4.50
CA LYS A 94 -16.99 -2.32 -3.20
C LYS A 94 -16.19 -1.70 -2.04
N TRP A 95 -14.87 -1.65 -2.14
CA TRP A 95 -14.03 -1.02 -1.12
C TRP A 95 -14.27 0.49 -1.05
N LEU A 96 -14.32 1.18 -2.20
CA LEU A 96 -14.63 2.61 -2.27
C LEU A 96 -16.00 2.92 -1.66
N GLY A 97 -17.03 2.15 -2.00
CA GLY A 97 -18.36 2.29 -1.41
C GLY A 97 -18.39 2.08 0.09
N LYS A 98 -17.57 1.16 0.62
CA LYS A 98 -17.44 0.92 2.06
C LYS A 98 -16.72 2.06 2.79
N ILE A 99 -15.61 2.57 2.23
CA ILE A 99 -14.73 3.54 2.91
C ILE A 99 -15.19 4.98 2.66
N VAL A 100 -15.48 5.33 1.40
CA VAL A 100 -15.88 6.69 1.00
C VAL A 100 -17.40 6.90 1.16
N GLY A 101 -18.18 5.82 1.25
CA GLY A 101 -19.61 5.90 1.54
C GLY A 101 -20.42 6.49 0.37
N PRO A 102 -21.45 7.30 0.64
CA PRO A 102 -22.33 7.87 -0.40
C PRO A 102 -21.60 8.67 -1.47
N LEU A 103 -20.47 9.30 -1.11
CA LEU A 103 -19.64 10.08 -2.04
C LEU A 103 -18.97 9.22 -3.12
N ALA A 104 -18.95 7.88 -2.95
CA ALA A 104 -18.36 6.96 -3.92
C ALA A 104 -19.02 7.05 -5.32
N ALA A 105 -20.29 7.41 -5.37
CA ALA A 105 -21.05 7.55 -6.63
C ALA A 105 -20.55 8.69 -7.52
N ASP A 106 -20.00 9.75 -6.91
CA ASP A 106 -19.58 10.98 -7.60
C ASP A 106 -18.06 11.03 -7.89
N LEU A 107 -17.33 9.95 -7.56
CA LEU A 107 -15.87 9.94 -7.71
C LEU A 107 -15.46 9.96 -9.18
N SER A 108 -14.66 10.96 -9.56
CA SER A 108 -13.95 10.94 -10.83
C SER A 108 -12.91 9.81 -10.85
N ARG A 109 -12.41 9.48 -12.04
CA ARG A 109 -11.30 8.53 -12.20
C ARG A 109 -10.07 8.92 -11.36
N HIS A 110 -9.78 10.21 -11.21
CA HIS A 110 -8.66 10.68 -10.40
C HIS A 110 -8.94 10.58 -8.90
N ASP A 111 -10.17 10.87 -8.46
CA ASP A 111 -10.55 10.70 -7.04
C ASP A 111 -10.42 9.23 -6.63
N LYS A 112 -10.92 8.29 -7.45
CA LYS A 112 -10.81 6.85 -7.21
C LYS A 112 -9.36 6.41 -7.05
N TRP A 113 -8.50 6.80 -7.98
CA TRP A 113 -7.09 6.46 -7.95
C TRP A 113 -6.36 7.07 -6.74
N LEU A 114 -6.63 8.33 -6.42
CA LEU A 114 -6.08 8.98 -5.23
C LEU A 114 -6.56 8.30 -3.95
N CYS A 115 -7.83 7.89 -3.86
CA CYS A 115 -8.36 7.16 -2.72
C CYS A 115 -7.69 5.79 -2.51
N LEU A 116 -7.29 5.10 -3.57
CA LEU A 116 -6.55 3.84 -3.50
C LEU A 116 -5.08 4.04 -3.14
N MET A 117 -4.44 5.04 -3.72
CA MET A 117 -2.99 5.25 -3.57
C MET A 117 -2.62 6.01 -2.31
N TYR A 118 -3.47 6.89 -1.80
CA TYR A 118 -3.13 7.74 -0.67
C TYR A 118 -2.84 6.96 0.63
N PRO A 119 -3.62 5.92 1.00
CA PRO A 119 -3.32 5.17 2.22
C PRO A 119 -1.96 4.45 2.14
N LEU A 120 -1.46 4.12 0.93
CA LEU A 120 -0.12 3.53 0.75
C LEU A 120 1.00 4.49 1.15
N LYS A 121 0.71 5.76 1.49
CA LYS A 121 1.68 6.62 2.17
C LYS A 121 2.20 6.03 3.48
N CYS A 122 1.54 5.03 4.08
CA CYS A 122 2.08 4.28 5.21
C CYS A 122 3.43 3.59 4.88
N ILE A 123 3.72 3.35 3.60
CA ILE A 123 5.02 2.87 3.10
C ILE A 123 6.18 3.77 3.56
N ARG A 124 5.94 5.07 3.78
CA ARG A 124 6.96 5.99 4.30
C ARG A 124 7.49 5.61 5.68
N LEU A 125 6.71 4.87 6.47
CA LEU A 125 7.10 4.38 7.80
C LEU A 125 8.23 3.36 7.73
N PHE A 126 8.43 2.71 6.58
CA PHE A 126 9.51 1.76 6.36
C PHE A 126 10.84 2.41 6.04
N ARG A 127 10.84 3.66 5.56
CA ARG A 127 12.06 4.38 5.26
C ARG A 127 12.63 5.01 6.52
N PRO A 128 13.97 5.06 6.68
CA PRO A 128 14.55 5.90 7.71
C PRO A 128 14.01 7.32 7.54
N GLN A 129 13.51 7.92 8.62
CA GLN A 129 13.25 9.35 8.59
C GLN A 129 14.60 10.02 8.30
N PHE A 130 14.72 10.70 7.16
CA PHE A 130 15.87 11.57 6.89
C PHE A 130 15.86 12.65 7.98
N ARG A 131 16.52 12.39 9.12
CA ARG A 131 16.90 13.44 10.05
C ARG A 131 17.73 14.39 9.22
N LYS A 132 17.26 15.64 9.08
CA LYS A 132 17.97 16.73 8.41
C LYS A 132 19.46 16.57 8.70
N VAL A 133 20.25 16.16 7.70
CA VAL A 133 21.70 16.22 7.80
C VAL A 133 22.00 17.71 7.82
N LYS A 134 22.14 18.26 9.02
CA LYS A 134 22.56 19.63 9.23
C LYS A 134 24.04 19.66 8.86
N ILE A 135 24.33 19.77 7.57
CA ILE A 135 25.67 20.13 7.11
C ILE A 135 25.89 21.55 7.65
N ARG A 136 26.61 21.65 8.76
CA ARG A 136 27.20 22.92 9.18
C ARG A 136 28.47 23.08 8.36
N PHE A 137 28.56 24.17 7.63
CA PHE A 137 29.84 24.68 7.14
C PHE A 137 30.71 25.10 8.33
#